data_AF-A0A3C1WV55-F1
#
_entry.id   AF-A0A3C1WV55-F1
#
_cell.length_a   1.000
_cell.length_b   1.000
_cell.length_c   1.000
_cell.angle_alpha   90.00
_cell.angle_beta   90.00
_cell.angle_gamma   90.00
#
_symmetry.space_group_name_H-M   'P 1'
#
loop_
_entity.id
_entity.type
_entity.pdbx_description
1 polymer ?
#
loop_
_entity_poly.entity_id
_entity_poly.type
_entity_poly.pdbx_seq_one_letter_code
_entity_poly.pdbx_strand_id
1 'polypeptide(L)' 'MLLMGDKNSEEAIDTLKKEMIDEVIARNFGPRALFLLTKTGIRAYTFEGGSGAALKALEKGELTPMN' A
#
# COMPACT_ATOMS: atom_id res chain seq x y z
N MET A 1 -11.71 -18.18 -15.82
CA MET A 1 -11.59 -17.02 -14.93
C MET A 1 -10.39 -17.27 -14.02
N LEU A 2 -9.22 -16.76 -14.39
CA LEU A 2 -7.98 -17.00 -13.64
C LEU A 2 -7.94 -16.03 -12.45
N LEU A 3 -8.11 -16.58 -11.25
CA LEU A 3 -7.74 -15.96 -9.98
C LEU A 3 -6.21 -15.85 -9.92
N MET A 4 -5.64 -14.97 -10.73
CA MET A 4 -4.19 -14.70 -10.82
C MET A 4 -3.73 -13.60 -9.84
N GLY A 5 -4.64 -13.00 -9.06
CA GLY A 5 -4.31 -11.94 -8.11
C GLY A 5 -3.69 -12.42 -6.79
N ASP A 6 -3.78 -13.71 -6.48
CA ASP A 6 -3.50 -14.24 -5.15
C ASP A 6 -2.00 -14.42 -4.85
N LYS A 7 -1.21 -14.96 -5.79
CA LYS A 7 0.26 -15.07 -5.61
C LYS A 7 0.95 -13.71 -5.65
N ASN A 8 0.44 -12.81 -6.49
CA ASN A 8 1.08 -11.51 -6.74
C ASN A 8 1.02 -10.59 -5.51
N SER A 9 -0.04 -10.70 -4.70
CA SER A 9 -0.17 -9.87 -3.49
C SER A 9 0.83 -10.28 -2.41
N GLU A 10 1.09 -11.57 -2.23
CA GLU A 10 2.07 -12.05 -1.23
C GLU A 10 3.50 -11.74 -1.66
N GLU A 11 3.83 -11.96 -2.93
CA GLU A 11 5.15 -11.60 -3.49
C GLU A 11 5.43 -10.09 -3.41
N ALA A 12 4.40 -9.26 -3.64
CA ALA A 12 4.51 -7.81 -3.47
C ALA A 12 4.80 -7.43 -2.02
N ILE A 13 4.12 -8.04 -1.05
CA ILE A 13 4.35 -7.79 0.38
C ILE A 13 5.74 -8.24 0.83
N ASP A 14 6.20 -9.39 0.34
CA ASP A 14 7.56 -9.87 0.60
C ASP A 14 8.62 -8.93 0.01
N THR A 15 8.35 -8.35 -1.16
CA THR A 15 9.22 -7.35 -1.77
C THR A 15 9.27 -6.08 -0.92
N LEU A 16 8.11 -5.56 -0.50
CA LEU A 16 8.04 -4.40 0.39
C LEU A 16 8.82 -4.61 1.69
N LYS A 17 8.72 -5.81 2.28
CA LYS A 17 9.49 -6.17 3.47
C LYS A 17 10.99 -6.23 3.24
N LYS A 18 11.43 -6.83 2.12
CA LYS A 18 12.86 -6.91 1.77
C LYS A 18 13.47 -5.52 1.58
N GLU A 19 12.71 -4.61 0.99
CA GLU A 19 13.10 -3.21 0.78
C GLU A 19 12.88 -2.34 2.04
N MET A 20 12.45 -2.93 3.17
CA MET A 20 12.18 -2.24 4.43
C MET A 20 11.21 -1.06 4.27
N ILE A 21 10.15 -1.25 3.48
CA ILE A 21 9.13 -0.24 3.25
C ILE A 21 8.08 -0.28 4.36
N ASP A 22 7.94 0.83 5.08
CA ASP A 22 6.97 0.98 6.16
C ASP A 22 5.62 1.58 5.69
N GLU A 23 5.60 2.20 4.51
CA GLU A 23 4.47 3.00 4.03
C GLU A 23 4.24 2.80 2.52
N VAL A 24 2.97 2.63 2.12
CA VAL A 24 2.58 2.47 0.72
C VAL A 24 1.44 3.42 0.40
N ILE A 25 1.60 4.20 -0.68
CA ILE A 25 0.53 5.06 -1.21
C ILE A 25 0.06 4.48 -2.55
N ALA A 26 -1.25 4.29 -2.70
CA ALA A 26 -1.86 3.87 -3.95
C ALA A 26 -3.19 4.59 -4.19
N ARG A 27 -3.72 4.54 -5.41
CA ARG A 27 -5.07 5.05 -5.69
C ARG A 27 -6.14 4.26 -4.92
N ASN A 28 -6.01 2.94 -4.94
CA ASN A 28 -6.95 2.02 -4.31
C ASN A 28 -6.23 0.72 -3.93
N PHE A 29 -6.76 0.01 -2.93
CA PHE A 29 -6.29 -1.30 -2.50
C PHE A 29 -7.40 -2.33 -2.60
N GLY A 30 -7.06 -3.52 -3.06
CA GLY A 30 -7.95 -4.67 -2.91
C GLY A 30 -8.07 -5.11 -1.44
N PRO A 31 -9.19 -5.70 -1.00
CA PRO A 31 -9.39 -6.10 0.41
C PRO A 31 -8.28 -7.02 0.96
N ARG A 32 -7.81 -7.97 0.15
CA ARG A 32 -6.71 -8.89 0.54
C ARG A 32 -5.38 -8.16 0.70
N ALA A 33 -5.05 -7.24 -0.21
CA ALA A 33 -3.82 -6.46 -0.13
C ALA A 33 -3.80 -5.59 1.12
N LEU A 34 -4.93 -4.92 1.41
CA LEU A 34 -5.08 -4.12 2.63
C LEU A 34 -4.91 -4.99 3.88
N PHE A 35 -5.58 -6.14 3.94
CA PHE A 35 -5.43 -7.09 5.05
C PHE A 35 -3.98 -7.53 5.26
N LEU A 36 -3.26 -7.84 4.18
CA LEU A 36 -1.85 -8.25 4.27
C LEU A 36 -0.97 -7.09 4.75
N LEU A 37 -1.14 -5.88 4.21
CA LEU A 37 -0.40 -4.68 4.63
C LEU A 37 -0.59 -4.42 6.12
N THR A 38 -1.84 -4.40 6.60
CA THR A 38 -2.19 -4.22 8.02
C THR A 38 -1.54 -5.28 8.91
N LYS A 39 -1.60 -6.56 8.50
CA LYS A 39 -0.97 -7.67 9.26
C LYS A 39 0.55 -7.51 9.36
N THR A 40 1.17 -6.88 8.38
CA THR A 40 2.63 -6.67 8.34
C THR A 40 3.09 -5.38 8.98
N GLY A 41 2.17 -4.53 9.46
CA GLY A 41 2.49 -3.22 10.03
C GLY A 41 2.85 -2.15 9.00
N ILE A 42 2.64 -2.42 7.71
CA ILE A 42 2.88 -1.46 6.62
C ILE A 42 1.65 -0.55 6.54
N ARG A 43 1.86 0.77 6.66
CA ARG A 43 0.78 1.75 6.61
C ARG A 43 0.36 1.98 5.16
N ALA A 44 -0.91 1.71 4.86
CA ALA A 44 -1.49 1.95 3.54
C ALA A 44 -2.19 3.30 3.50
N TYR A 45 -1.95 4.11 2.47
CA TYR A 45 -2.61 5.39 2.25
C TYR A 45 -3.24 5.43 0.86
N THR A 46 -4.44 5.97 0.76
CA THR A 46 -5.07 6.24 -0.54
C THR A 46 -4.83 7.68 -0.97
N PHE A 47 -4.47 7.87 -2.23
CA PHE A 47 -4.29 9.20 -2.80
C PHE A 47 -4.61 9.23 -4.29
N GLU A 48 -5.36 10.25 -4.71
CA GLU A 48 -5.67 10.52 -6.11
C GLU A 48 -4.75 11.64 -6.64
N GLY A 49 -3.83 11.30 -7.54
CA GLY A 49 -2.92 12.27 -8.14
C GLY A 49 -1.59 11.65 -8.57
N GLY A 50 -0.60 12.51 -8.83
CA GLY A 50 0.77 12.09 -9.15
C GLY A 50 1.59 11.76 -7.90
N SER A 51 2.66 10.97 -8.07
CA SER A 51 3.56 10.56 -6.99
C SER A 51 4.16 11.73 -6.20
N GLY A 52 4.54 12.82 -6.88
CA GLY A 52 5.07 14.01 -6.20
C GLY A 52 4.05 14.76 -5.33
N ALA A 53 2.76 14.71 -5.70
CA ALA A 53 1.69 15.29 -4.88
C ALA A 53 1.36 14.37 -3.69
N ALA A 54 1.36 13.05 -3.91
CA ALA A 54 1.17 12.05 -2.87
C ALA A 54 2.24 12.17 -1.77
N LEU A 55 3.51 12.29 -2.17
CA LEU A 55 4.62 12.45 -1.22
C LEU A 55 4.46 13.72 -0.38
N LYS A 56 4.14 14.86 -1.02
CA LYS A 56 3.91 16.12 -0.29
C LYS A 56 2.74 16.02 0.69
N ALA A 57 1.66 15.33 0.34
CA ALA A 57 0.53 15.13 1.23
C ALA A 57 0.90 14.26 2.44
N LEU A 58 1.71 13.22 2.21
CA LEU A 58 2.26 12.37 3.29
C LEU A 58 3.15 13.17 4.24
N GLU A 59 4.11 13.93 3.71
CA GLU A 59 5.04 14.77 4.49
C GLU A 59 4.32 15.82 5.34
N LYS A 60 3.17 16.32 4.88
CA LYS A 60 2.34 17.28 5.60
C LYS A 60 1.40 16.64 6.63
N GLY A 61 1.31 15.31 6.68
CA GLY A 61 0.33 14.61 7.52
C GLY A 61 -1.12 14.79 7.06
N GLU A 62 -1.34 15.09 5.77
CA GLU A 62 -2.68 15.28 5.19
C GLU A 62 -3.32 13.94 4.79
N LEU A 63 -2.54 12.85 4.75
CA LEU A 63 -3.03 11.50 4.45
C LEU A 63 -3.47 10.78 5.73
N THR A 64 -4.65 10.15 5.67
CA THR A 64 -5.14 9.27 6.74
C THR A 64 -4.82 7.82 6.37
N PRO A 65 -4.21 7.03 7.27
CA PRO A 65 -3.94 5.63 7.00
C PRO A 65 -5.26 4.85 6.88
N MET A 66 -5.25 3.89 5.97
CA MET A 66 -6.31 2.90 5.82
C MET A 66 -6.07 1.81 6.85
N ASN A 67 -7.01 1.66 7.80
CA ASN A 67 -6.97 0.65 8.86
C ASN A 67 -7.63 -0.65 8.42
#